data_AF-A0A2H0PE61-F1
#
_entry.id   AF-A0A2H0PE61-F1
#
_cell.length_a   1.000
_cell.length_b   1.000
_cell.length_c   1.000
_cell.angle_alpha   90.00
_cell.angle_beta   90.00
_cell.angle_gamma   90.00
#
_symmetry.space_group_name_H-M   'P 1'
#
loop_
_entity.id
_entity.type
_entity.pdbx_description
1 polymer ?
#
loop_
_entity_poly.entity_id
_entity_poly.type
_entity_poly.pdbx_seq_one_letter_code
_entity_poly.pdbx_strand_id
1 'polypeptide(L)'
;MLETRKGPQGDKLSAGYPAVEDLLDSENFESINKAFGEAYEQLAEIIKKKKGLKNVKEAKAAQKAIDIVMEAFKELLAVKYAMQKQQNGSK
;
A
#
# COMPACT_ATOMS: atom_id res chain seq x y z
N MET A 1 20.79 -15.87 -15.15
CA MET A 1 21.04 -14.53 -15.69
C MET A 1 19.70 -13.88 -15.93
N LEU A 2 19.39 -12.79 -15.23
CA LEU A 2 18.16 -12.02 -15.47
C LEU A 2 18.48 -11.02 -16.58
N GLU A 3 17.90 -11.24 -17.77
CA GLU A 3 18.02 -10.34 -18.90
C GLU A 3 17.33 -9.01 -18.55
N THR A 4 18.13 -7.96 -18.34
CA THR A 4 17.64 -6.59 -18.24
C THR A 4 17.23 -6.13 -19.64
N ARG A 5 15.96 -6.35 -19.98
CA ARG A 5 15.37 -5.75 -21.18
C ARG A 5 15.49 -4.23 -21.05
N LYS A 6 16.28 -3.62 -21.92
CA LYS A 6 16.26 -2.16 -22.14
C LYS A 6 14.83 -1.79 -22.55
N GLY A 7 14.09 -1.19 -21.63
CA GLY A 7 12.78 -0.62 -21.93
C GLY A 7 12.92 0.57 -22.89
N PRO A 8 11.94 0.79 -23.78
CA PRO A 8 11.97 1.92 -24.71
C PRO A 8 11.93 3.23 -23.90
N GLN A 9 12.74 4.20 -24.32
CA GLN A 9 12.75 5.55 -23.76
C GLN A 9 11.36 6.17 -23.93
N GLY A 10 10.59 6.24 -22.84
CA GLY A 10 9.33 6.97 -22.78
C GLY A 10 8.18 6.25 -22.08
N ASP A 11 8.18 4.91 -22.00
CA ASP A 11 7.09 4.18 -21.37
C ASP A 11 7.44 3.87 -19.91
N LYS A 12 6.62 4.38 -18.99
CA LYS A 12 6.69 3.99 -17.57
C LYS A 12 6.67 2.47 -17.50
N LEU A 13 7.70 1.86 -16.93
CA LEU A 13 7.72 0.44 -16.60
C LEU A 13 6.57 0.18 -15.61
N SER A 14 5.45 -0.33 -16.10
CA SER A 14 4.32 -0.73 -15.27
C SER A 14 4.59 -2.10 -14.67
N ALA A 15 4.36 -2.24 -13.37
CA ALA A 15 4.37 -3.50 -12.64
C ALA A 15 3.06 -4.29 -12.82
N GLY A 16 2.10 -3.74 -13.59
CA GLY A 16 0.80 -4.34 -13.84
C GLY A 16 -0.25 -3.99 -12.80
N TYR A 17 -0.02 -2.97 -11.96
CA TYR A 17 -0.96 -2.53 -10.93
C TYR A 17 -1.29 -1.03 -11.05
N PRO A 18 -2.10 -0.61 -12.04
CA PRO A 18 -2.30 0.81 -12.38
C PRO A 18 -2.77 1.67 -11.21
N ALA A 19 -3.67 1.15 -10.36
CA ALA A 19 -4.18 1.90 -9.21
C ALA A 19 -3.11 2.12 -8.12
N VAL A 20 -2.21 1.14 -7.92
CA VAL A 20 -1.11 1.27 -6.95
C VAL A 20 -0.03 2.19 -7.49
N GLU A 21 0.27 2.08 -8.78
CA GLU A 21 1.22 2.97 -9.47
C GLU A 21 0.75 4.42 -9.39
N ASP A 22 -0.53 4.69 -9.66
CA ASP A 22 -1.11 6.03 -9.55
C ASP A 22 -1.08 6.58 -8.11
N LEU A 23 -1.38 5.74 -7.10
CA LEU A 23 -1.25 6.12 -5.69
C LEU A 23 0.19 6.49 -5.32
N LEU A 24 1.17 5.72 -5.78
CA LEU A 24 2.58 6.00 -5.51
C LEU A 24 3.08 7.23 -6.25
N ASP A 25 2.65 7.45 -7.49
CA ASP A 25 3.06 8.59 -8.30
C ASP A 25 2.46 9.89 -7.79
N SER A 26 1.13 9.90 -7.57
CA SER A 26 0.38 11.05 -7.09
C SER A 26 0.56 11.34 -5.60
N GLU A 27 0.98 10.33 -4.83
CA GLU A 27 1.05 10.36 -3.36
C GLU A 27 -0.29 10.73 -2.70
N ASN A 28 -1.40 10.57 -3.41
CA ASN A 28 -2.74 10.86 -2.91
C ASN A 28 -3.36 9.64 -2.25
N PHE A 29 -3.13 9.49 -0.93
CA PHE A 29 -3.68 8.39 -0.15
C PHE A 29 -5.00 8.72 0.56
N GLU A 30 -5.65 9.85 0.28
CA GLU A 30 -6.82 10.31 1.05
C GLU A 30 -7.99 9.31 0.98
N SER A 31 -8.34 8.87 -0.22
CA SER A 31 -9.46 7.93 -0.43
C SER A 31 -9.22 6.58 0.26
N ILE A 32 -8.01 6.04 0.16
CA ILE A 32 -7.66 4.75 0.76
C ILE A 32 -7.54 4.85 2.29
N ASN A 33 -6.98 5.94 2.81
CA ASN A 33 -6.92 6.19 4.24
C ASN A 33 -8.31 6.31 4.85
N LYS A 34 -9.23 7.00 4.16
CA LYS A 34 -10.63 7.10 4.57
C LYS A 34 -11.31 5.72 4.60
N ALA A 35 -11.21 4.96 3.50
CA ALA A 35 -11.83 3.65 3.40
C ALA A 35 -11.28 2.66 4.44
N PHE A 36 -9.96 2.66 4.67
CA PHE A 36 -9.34 1.83 5.69
C PHE A 36 -9.70 2.28 7.10
N GLY A 37 -9.77 3.58 7.38
CA GLY A 37 -10.24 4.10 8.66
C GLY A 37 -11.66 3.64 8.98
N GLU A 38 -12.59 3.82 8.05
CA GLU A 38 -13.99 3.37 8.18
C GLU A 38 -14.07 1.85 8.40
N ALA A 39 -13.31 1.07 7.63
CA ALA A 39 -13.26 -0.38 7.80
C ALA A 39 -12.68 -0.77 9.18
N TYR A 40 -11.63 -0.08 9.62
CA TYR A 40 -10.97 -0.35 10.90
C TYR A 40 -11.92 -0.12 12.08
N GLU A 41 -12.72 0.96 12.04
CA GLU A 41 -13.75 1.27 13.03
C GLU A 41 -14.84 0.19 13.07
N GLN A 42 -15.36 -0.21 11.90
CA GLN A 42 -16.37 -1.26 11.82
C GLN A 42 -15.87 -2.60 12.37
N LEU A 43 -14.62 -2.97 12.04
CA LEU A 43 -13.98 -4.18 12.56
C LEU A 43 -13.76 -4.09 14.08
N ALA A 44 -13.37 -2.92 14.60
CA ALA A 44 -13.22 -2.70 16.04
C ALA A 44 -14.56 -2.89 16.78
N GLU A 45 -15.66 -2.41 16.20
CA GLU A 45 -17.00 -2.61 16.75
C GLU A 45 -17.43 -4.09 16.77
N ILE A 46 -17.11 -4.86 15.72
CA ILE A 46 -17.34 -6.31 15.69
C ILE A 46 -16.56 -7.01 16.81
N ILE A 47 -15.28 -6.64 17.00
CA ILE A 47 -14.40 -7.21 18.03
C ILE A 47 -14.94 -6.87 19.44
N LYS A 48 -15.31 -5.61 19.68
CA LYS A 48 -15.86 -5.15 20.98
C LYS A 48 -17.15 -5.87 21.34
N LYS A 49 -18.07 -6.04 20.37
CA LYS A 49 -19.38 -6.68 20.59
C LYS A 49 -19.27 -8.19 20.86
N LYS A 50 -18.09 -8.80 20.69
CA LYS A 50 -17.80 -10.23 20.93
C LYS A 50 -18.86 -11.18 20.31
N LYS A 51 -19.44 -10.80 19.16
CA LYS A 51 -20.48 -11.59 18.47
C LYS A 51 -19.86 -12.81 17.79
N GLY A 52 -19.60 -13.86 18.57
CA GLY A 52 -19.07 -15.14 18.10
C GLY A 52 -17.54 -15.16 17.92
N LEU A 53 -16.89 -16.22 18.40
CA LEU A 53 -15.43 -16.37 18.40
C LEU A 53 -14.83 -16.32 16.99
N LYS A 54 -15.52 -16.93 16.01
CA LYS A 54 -15.09 -16.94 14.60
C LYS A 54 -15.04 -15.53 14.01
N ASN A 55 -16.10 -14.75 14.18
CA ASN A 55 -16.19 -13.39 13.64
C ASN A 55 -15.14 -12.46 14.27
N VAL A 56 -14.84 -12.63 15.56
CA VAL A 56 -13.78 -11.86 16.23
C VAL A 56 -12.41 -12.21 15.65
N LYS A 57 -12.14 -13.49 15.38
CA LYS A 57 -10.87 -13.93 14.78
C LYS A 57 -10.71 -13.37 13.36
N GLU A 58 -11.75 -13.45 12.56
CA GLU A 58 -11.77 -12.92 11.19
C GLU A 58 -11.61 -11.39 11.18
N ALA A 59 -12.29 -10.68 12.09
CA ALA A 59 -12.17 -9.23 12.20
C ALA A 59 -10.76 -8.78 12.58
N LYS A 60 -10.10 -9.49 13.52
CA LYS A 60 -8.70 -9.22 13.87
C LYS A 60 -7.75 -9.50 12.71
N ALA A 61 -8.00 -10.57 11.94
CA ALA A 61 -7.20 -10.89 10.76
C ALA A 61 -7.34 -9.80 9.69
N ALA A 62 -8.55 -9.27 9.49
CA ALA A 62 -8.81 -8.17 8.56
C ALA A 62 -8.13 -6.87 9.00
N GLN A 63 -8.18 -6.50 10.30
CA GLN A 63 -7.44 -5.34 10.81
C GLN A 63 -5.93 -5.48 10.54
N LYS A 64 -5.36 -6.65 10.83
CA LYS A 64 -3.95 -6.93 10.57
C LYS A 64 -3.59 -6.82 9.08
N ALA A 65 -4.48 -7.25 8.18
CA ALA A 65 -4.27 -7.11 6.75
C ALA A 65 -4.22 -5.63 6.32
N ILE A 66 -5.09 -4.78 6.89
CA ILE A 66 -5.05 -3.33 6.66
C ILE A 66 -3.70 -2.75 7.11
N ASP A 67 -3.22 -3.13 8.30
CA ASP A 67 -1.94 -2.67 8.83
C ASP A 67 -0.77 -3.04 7.90
N ILE A 68 -0.73 -4.29 7.43
CA ILE A 68 0.31 -4.78 6.51
C ILE A 68 0.29 -4.01 5.20
N VAL A 69 -0.89 -3.73 4.63
CA VAL A 69 -1.00 -2.97 3.39
C VAL A 69 -0.52 -1.53 3.58
N MET A 70 -0.86 -0.89 4.70
CA MET A 70 -0.39 0.45 5.03
C MET A 70 1.12 0.50 5.26
N GLU A 71 1.70 -0.54 5.83
CA GLU A 71 3.16 -0.69 5.96
C GLU A 71 3.83 -0.85 4.60
N ALA A 72 3.29 -1.70 3.72
CA ALA A 72 3.79 -1.87 2.36
C ALA A 72 3.79 -0.55 1.57
N PHE A 73 2.74 0.28 1.67
CA PHE A 73 2.74 1.61 1.03
C PHE A 73 3.84 2.52 1.56
N LYS A 74 4.10 2.52 2.88
CA LYS A 74 5.19 3.31 3.47
C LYS A 74 6.56 2.85 2.97
N GLU A 75 6.78 1.55 2.89
CA GLU A 75 8.02 0.98 2.35
C GLU A 75 8.23 1.37 0.88
N LEU A 76 7.18 1.28 0.06
CA LEU A 76 7.24 1.67 -1.35
C LEU A 76 7.58 3.16 -1.52
N LEU A 77 6.99 4.04 -0.69
CA LEU A 77 7.34 5.46 -0.67
C LEU A 77 8.79 5.70 -0.22
N ALA A 78 9.25 4.98 0.80
CA ALA A 78 10.63 5.08 1.26
C ALA A 78 11.62 4.70 0.15
N VAL A 79 11.34 3.63 -0.61
CA VAL A 79 12.11 3.23 -1.78
C VAL A 79 12.06 4.31 -2.87
N LYS A 80 10.87 4.83 -3.19
CA LYS A 80 10.71 5.95 -4.16
C LYS A 80 11.61 7.13 -3.79
N TYR A 81 11.54 7.60 -2.55
CA TYR A 81 12.34 8.73 -2.09
C TYR A 81 13.85 8.43 -2.07
N ALA A 82 14.26 7.21 -1.72
CA ALA A 82 15.67 6.81 -1.79
C ALA A 82 16.21 6.87 -3.23
N MET A 83 15.43 6.39 -4.21
CA MET A 83 15.79 6.44 -5.62
C MET A 83 15.87 7.88 -6.15
N GLN A 84 14.92 8.74 -5.79
CA GLN A 84 14.94 10.17 -6.16
C GLN A 84 16.15 10.90 -5.58
N LYS A 85 16.52 10.61 -4.32
CA LYS A 85 17.73 11.18 -3.69
C LYS A 85 19.01 10.76 -4.42
N GLN A 86 19.13 9.49 -4.82
CA GLN A 86 20.28 9.02 -5.58
C GLN A 86 20.39 9.68 -6.97
N GLN A 87 19.25 9.89 -7.64
CA GLN A 87 19.22 10.61 -8.92
C GLN A 87 19.58 12.09 -8.77
N ASN A 88 19.09 12.76 -7.72
CA ASN A 88 19.32 14.19 -7.50
C ASN A 88 20.68 14.52 -6.87
N GLY A 89 21.29 13.59 -6.13
CA GLY A 89 22.62 13.72 -5.52
C GLY A 89 23.80 13.37 -6.45
N SER A 90 23.51 12.97 -7.70
CA SER A 90 24.52 12.66 -8.73
C SER A 90 24.81 13.87 -9.66
N LYS A 91 24.52 15.09 -9.21
CA LYS A 91 24.84 16.36 -9.89
C LYS A 91 25.92 17.13 -9.16
#